data_AF-A0A7C9CPY8-F1
#
_entry.id   AF-A0A7C9CPY8-F1
#
_cell.length_a   1.000
_cell.length_b   1.000
_cell.length_c   1.000
_cell.angle_alpha   90.00
_cell.angle_beta   90.00
_cell.angle_gamma   90.00
#
_symmetry.space_group_name_H-M   'P 1'
#
loop_
_entity.id
_entity.type
_entity.pdbx_description
1 polymer ?
#
loop_
_entity_poly.entity_id
_entity_poly.type
_entity_poly.pdbx_seq_one_letter_code
_entity_poly.pdbx_strand_id
1 'polypeptide(L)'
;MADAATTPLHVAAIPFPGRGHVNPLLNLCKIMAQKKPDIRITFIVTKEWLGSLNGSSSNEAPPPSVRFATIPNVLPSEKGRGADMDGFMEAVLTKMAQPVEQLLDRFDPPVQFIVADTVRLTPSSSSSSSA
;
A
#
# COMPACT_ATOMS: atom_id res chain seq x y z
N MET A 1 22.31 29.34 16.81
CA MET A 1 21.09 29.32 15.98
C MET A 1 20.62 27.88 15.95
N ALA A 2 19.48 27.59 16.61
CA ALA A 2 18.90 26.26 16.56
C ALA A 2 18.37 26.05 15.14
N ASP A 3 18.88 25.02 14.47
CA ASP A 3 18.28 24.48 13.25
C ASP A 3 16.82 24.13 13.60
N ALA A 4 15.87 24.78 12.94
CA ALA A 4 14.46 24.51 13.18
C ALA A 4 14.23 23.05 12.80
N ALA A 5 14.03 22.17 13.79
CA ALA A 5 13.85 20.74 13.59
C ALA A 5 12.72 20.53 12.58
N THR A 6 13.10 20.29 11.32
CA THR A 6 12.14 20.19 10.23
C THR A 6 11.51 18.82 10.37
N THR A 7 10.21 18.79 10.65
CA THR A 7 9.48 17.52 10.74
C THR A 7 9.63 16.78 9.41
N PRO A 8 10.09 15.51 9.43
CA PRO A 8 10.32 14.76 8.21
C PRO A 8 9.02 14.62 7.42
N LEU A 9 9.11 14.72 6.09
CA LEU A 9 7.99 14.60 5.18
C LEU A 9 7.36 13.22 5.31
N HIS A 10 6.14 13.14 5.86
CA HIS A 10 5.48 11.85 6.08
C HIS A 10 4.60 11.45 4.90
N VAL A 11 4.97 10.36 4.23
CA VAL A 11 4.26 9.80 3.07
C VAL A 11 3.68 8.43 3.42
N ALA A 12 2.40 8.20 3.13
CA ALA A 12 1.82 6.87 3.13
C ALA A 12 1.88 6.27 1.72
N ALA A 13 2.35 5.03 1.61
CA ALA A 13 2.36 4.27 0.36
C ALA A 13 1.41 3.07 0.48
N ILE A 14 0.40 3.00 -0.37
CA ILE A 14 -0.67 2.00 -0.31
C ILE A 14 -0.72 1.24 -1.64
N PRO A 15 -0.03 0.09 -1.75
CA PRO A 15 -0.05 -0.70 -2.96
C PRO A 15 -1.39 -1.42 -3.14
N PHE A 16 -1.72 -1.72 -4.40
CA PHE A 16 -2.69 -2.76 -4.72
C PHE A 16 -2.13 -4.10 -4.21
N PRO A 17 -2.95 -4.94 -3.54
CA PRO A 17 -2.47 -6.14 -2.85
C PRO A 17 -2.17 -7.29 -3.82
N GLY A 18 -1.18 -7.13 -4.70
CA GLY A 18 -0.64 -8.14 -5.61
C GLY A 18 0.85 -7.96 -5.84
N ARG A 19 1.60 -9.05 -6.07
CA ARG A 19 3.08 -9.01 -6.15
C ARG A 19 3.58 -8.02 -7.21
N GLY A 20 2.89 -7.95 -8.35
CA GLY A 20 3.18 -7.02 -9.43
C GLY A 20 2.98 -5.54 -9.11
N HIS A 21 2.35 -5.20 -7.98
CA HIS A 21 2.12 -3.83 -7.51
C HIS A 21 2.89 -3.54 -6.22
N VAL A 22 2.87 -4.48 -5.27
CA VAL A 22 3.60 -4.39 -4.00
C VAL A 22 5.10 -4.21 -4.23
N ASN A 23 5.72 -5.03 -5.08
CA ASN A 23 7.17 -4.98 -5.27
C ASN A 23 7.62 -3.69 -5.98
N PRO A 24 6.99 -3.25 -7.10
CA PRO A 24 7.36 -1.99 -7.73
C PRO A 24 7.13 -0.77 -6.85
N LEU A 25 6.02 -0.69 -6.11
CA LEU A 25 5.78 0.45 -5.22
C LEU A 25 6.79 0.48 -4.06
N LEU A 26 7.17 -0.69 -3.51
CA LEU A 26 8.23 -0.76 -2.50
C LEU A 26 9.57 -0.28 -3.07
N ASN A 27 9.91 -0.69 -4.30
CA ASN A 27 11.13 -0.23 -4.96
C ASN A 27 11.12 1.28 -5.21
N LEU A 28 9.97 1.85 -5.62
CA LEU A 28 9.79 3.29 -5.72
C LEU A 28 10.03 3.98 -4.38
N CYS A 29 9.50 3.43 -3.28
CA CYS A 29 9.72 3.94 -1.93
C CYS A 29 11.21 3.94 -1.55
N LYS A 30 11.96 2.89 -1.88
CA LYS A 30 13.41 2.82 -1.68
C LYS A 30 14.13 3.94 -2.44
N ILE A 31 13.78 4.17 -3.71
CA ILE A 31 14.37 5.23 -4.54
C ILE A 31 14.05 6.62 -3.97
N MET A 32 12.81 6.86 -3.55
CA MET A 32 12.40 8.14 -2.93
C MET A 32 13.18 8.39 -1.63
N ALA A 33 13.32 7.37 -0.79
CA ALA A 33 14.10 7.42 0.45
C ALA A 33 15.58 7.76 0.21
N GLN A 34 16.18 7.27 -0.87
CA GLN A 34 17.56 7.62 -1.23
C GLN A 34 17.69 9.07 -1.74
N LYS A 35 16.67 9.60 -2.42
CA LYS A 35 16.70 10.94 -3.02
C LYS A 35 16.33 12.07 -2.05
N LYS A 36 15.53 11.79 -1.02
CA LYS A 36 15.09 12.78 -0.04
C LYS A 36 15.43 12.28 1.38
N PRO A 37 16.50 12.79 2.02
CA PRO A 37 16.92 12.30 3.34
C PRO A 37 15.88 12.56 4.45
N ASP A 38 15.11 13.64 4.33
CA ASP A 38 14.08 14.01 5.33
C ASP A 38 12.70 13.42 5.01
N ILE A 39 12.62 12.33 4.25
CA ILE A 39 11.35 11.64 3.97
C ILE A 39 11.16 10.49 4.95
N ARG A 40 9.93 10.33 5.43
CA ARG A 40 9.46 9.16 6.16
C ARG A 40 8.35 8.52 5.34
N ILE A 41 8.54 7.27 4.94
CA ILE A 41 7.56 6.53 4.15
C ILE A 41 6.98 5.42 5.02
N THR A 42 5.66 5.40 5.16
CA THR A 42 4.92 4.30 5.77
C THR A 42 4.24 3.48 4.68
N PHE A 43 4.76 2.28 4.44
CA PHE A 43 4.25 1.32 3.46
C PHE A 43 3.15 0.45 4.09
N ILE A 44 1.91 0.65 3.68
CA ILE A 44 0.72 0.08 4.32
C ILE A 44 0.26 -1.15 3.54
N VAL A 45 0.30 -2.31 4.18
CA VAL A 45 -0.14 -3.59 3.58
C VAL A 45 -1.05 -4.36 4.54
N THR A 46 -1.66 -5.45 4.10
CA THR A 46 -2.33 -6.36 5.06
C THR A 46 -1.31 -7.14 5.89
N LYS A 47 -1.73 -7.71 7.03
CA LYS A 47 -0.86 -8.57 7.86
C LYS A 47 -0.30 -9.77 7.11
N GLU A 48 -1.08 -10.41 6.25
CA GLU A 48 -0.64 -11.52 5.39
C GLU A 48 0.53 -11.07 4.50
N TRP A 49 0.36 -9.94 3.83
CA TRP A 49 1.37 -9.36 2.94
C TRP A 49 2.67 -8.99 3.67
N LEU A 50 2.61 -8.47 4.90
CA LEU A 50 3.81 -8.22 5.70
C LEU A 50 4.59 -9.54 5.96
N GLY A 51 3.87 -10.62 6.25
CA GLY A 51 4.47 -11.96 6.40
C GLY A 51 5.18 -12.41 5.12
N SER A 52 4.55 -12.23 3.96
CA SER A 52 5.14 -12.59 2.66
C SER A 52 6.39 -11.77 2.32
N LEU A 53 6.38 -10.47 2.65
CA LEU A 53 7.53 -9.58 2.43
C LEU A 53 8.70 -9.92 3.34
N ASN A 54 8.43 -10.22 4.62
CA ASN A 54 9.47 -10.63 5.57
C ASN A 54 10.04 -12.03 5.27
N GLY A 55 9.23 -12.93 4.71
CA GLY A 55 9.65 -14.28 4.32
C GLY A 55 10.37 -14.36 2.96
N SER A 56 10.32 -13.30 2.16
CA SER A 56 11.03 -13.25 0.87
C SER A 56 12.50 -12.89 1.10
N SER A 57 13.39 -13.84 0.81
CA SER A 57 14.86 -13.75 0.94
C SER A 57 15.53 -12.71 0.01
N SER A 58 14.83 -11.65 -0.41
CA SER A 58 15.46 -10.53 -1.11
C SER A 58 16.37 -9.82 -0.13
N ASN A 59 17.68 -9.99 -0.33
CA ASN A 59 18.81 -9.66 0.54
C ASN A 59 19.02 -8.16 0.81
N GLU A 60 17.99 -7.33 0.69
CA GLU A 60 18.08 -5.88 0.88
C GLU A 60 16.85 -5.38 1.63
N ALA A 61 17.01 -5.31 2.96
CA ALA A 61 16.07 -4.62 3.83
C ALA A 61 15.85 -3.18 3.33
N PRO A 62 14.61 -2.66 3.40
CA PRO A 62 14.37 -1.29 3.00
C PRO A 62 15.14 -0.31 3.91
N PRO A 63 15.45 0.91 3.41
CA PRO A 63 16.10 1.94 4.22
C PRO A 63 15.32 2.23 5.51
N PRO A 64 15.97 2.69 6.60
CA PRO A 64 15.30 3.00 7.88
C PRO A 64 14.15 4.01 7.78
N SER A 65 14.17 4.86 6.75
CA SER A 65 13.11 5.83 6.43
C SER A 65 11.84 5.19 5.86
N VAL A 66 11.89 3.94 5.39
CA VAL A 66 10.75 3.17 4.90
C VAL A 66 10.33 2.17 5.97
N ARG A 67 9.15 2.37 6.56
CA ARG A 67 8.59 1.51 7.62
C ARG A 67 7.33 0.84 7.12
N PHE A 68 7.06 -0.37 7.58
CA PHE A 68 5.79 -1.04 7.29
C PHE A 68 4.75 -0.75 8.38
N ALA A 69 3.50 -0.61 7.95
CA ALA A 69 2.34 -0.63 8.83
C ALA A 69 1.30 -1.61 8.26
N THR A 70 0.43 -2.13 9.13
CA THR A 70 -0.53 -3.15 8.70
C THR A 70 -1.97 -2.78 8.97
N ILE A 71 -2.82 -3.15 8.03
CA ILE A 71 -4.27 -3.26 8.20
C ILE A 71 -4.66 -4.73 8.44
N PRO A 72 -5.84 -5.01 9.04
CA PRO A 72 -6.35 -6.38 9.16
C PRO A 72 -6.45 -7.10 7.80
N ASN A 73 -6.45 -8.43 7.83
CA ASN A 73 -6.63 -9.26 6.62
C ASN A 73 -8.10 -9.22 6.20
N VAL A 74 -8.49 -8.16 5.49
CA VAL A 74 -9.85 -7.94 4.97
C VAL A 74 -10.04 -8.51 3.56
N LEU A 75 -9.00 -9.13 3.00
CA LEU A 75 -8.94 -9.63 1.63
C LEU A 75 -8.85 -11.16 1.62
N PRO A 76 -9.33 -11.80 0.54
CA PRO A 76 -8.97 -13.18 0.24
C PRO A 76 -7.45 -13.38 0.20
N SER A 77 -6.99 -14.54 0.71
CA SER A 77 -5.58 -14.87 0.74
C SER A 77 -4.96 -14.82 -0.65
N GLU A 78 -3.72 -14.38 -0.75
CA GLU A 78 -2.97 -14.37 -2.01
C GLU A 78 -2.97 -15.75 -2.69
N LYS A 79 -2.90 -16.82 -1.88
CA LYS A 79 -2.99 -18.20 -2.37
C LYS A 79 -4.44 -18.55 -2.68
N GLY A 80 -4.75 -18.71 -3.97
CA GLY A 80 -6.04 -19.26 -4.41
C GLY A 80 -7.11 -18.21 -4.75
N ARG A 81 -6.92 -16.92 -4.42
CA ARG A 81 -7.85 -15.85 -4.84
C ARG A 81 -8.03 -15.73 -6.36
N GLY A 82 -7.09 -16.25 -7.15
CA GLY A 82 -7.21 -16.29 -8.60
C GLY A 82 -8.42 -17.07 -9.12
N ALA A 83 -9.02 -17.93 -8.29
CA ALA A 83 -10.26 -18.62 -8.62
C ALA A 83 -11.50 -17.72 -8.60
N ASP A 84 -11.43 -16.57 -7.92
CA ASP A 84 -12.50 -15.57 -7.82
C ASP A 84 -11.89 -14.16 -7.87
N MET A 85 -11.52 -13.74 -9.09
CA MET A 85 -10.92 -12.42 -9.29
C MET A 85 -11.92 -11.29 -9.06
N ASP A 86 -13.20 -11.48 -9.40
CA ASP A 86 -14.23 -10.45 -9.21
C ASP A 86 -14.48 -10.19 -7.72
N GLY A 87 -14.64 -11.25 -6.90
CA GLY A 87 -14.78 -11.12 -5.46
C GLY A 87 -13.52 -10.56 -4.79
N PHE A 88 -12.33 -10.88 -5.32
CA PHE A 88 -11.09 -10.23 -4.86
C PHE A 88 -11.08 -8.72 -5.17
N MET A 89 -11.44 -8.32 -6.39
CA MET A 89 -11.49 -6.91 -6.78
C MET A 89 -12.54 -6.14 -5.98
N GLU A 90 -13.73 -6.70 -5.79
CA GLU A 90 -14.78 -6.14 -4.94
C GLU A 90 -14.27 -5.93 -3.50
N ALA A 91 -13.61 -6.95 -2.92
CA ALA A 91 -13.05 -6.86 -1.58
C ALA A 91 -11.98 -5.75 -1.46
N VAL A 92 -11.11 -5.60 -2.46
CA VAL A 92 -10.10 -4.53 -2.48
C VAL A 92 -10.78 -3.15 -2.47
N LEU A 93 -11.79 -2.96 -3.32
CA LEU A 93 -12.46 -1.67 -3.50
C LEU A 93 -13.36 -1.28 -2.33
N THR A 94 -13.91 -2.25 -1.60
CA THR A 94 -14.90 -1.99 -0.55
C THR A 94 -14.38 -2.17 0.87
N LYS A 95 -13.37 -3.02 1.09
CA LYS A 95 -12.98 -3.42 2.45
C LYS A 95 -11.68 -2.79 2.95
N MET A 96 -10.82 -2.26 2.06
CA MET A 96 -9.53 -1.69 2.48
C MET A 96 -9.62 -0.24 2.96
N ALA A 97 -10.55 0.57 2.45
CA ALA A 97 -10.58 2.01 2.71
C ALA A 97 -10.68 2.32 4.22
N GLN A 98 -11.72 1.78 4.87
CA GLN A 98 -12.01 2.00 6.29
C GLN A 98 -10.81 1.71 7.23
N PRO A 99 -10.16 0.52 7.18
CA PRO A 99 -9.02 0.25 8.07
C PRO A 99 -7.76 1.05 7.71
N VAL A 100 -7.60 1.47 6.45
CA VAL A 100 -6.51 2.38 6.05
C VAL A 100 -6.75 3.77 6.64
N GLU A 101 -7.95 4.33 6.53
CA GLU A 101 -8.31 5.63 7.11
C GLU A 101 -8.06 5.65 8.61
N GLN A 102 -8.56 4.64 9.34
CA GLN A 102 -8.29 4.50 10.78
C GLN A 102 -6.79 4.39 11.11
N LEU A 103 -5.98 3.81 10.22
CA LEU A 103 -4.54 3.75 10.41
C LEU A 103 -3.88 5.12 10.18
N LEU A 104 -4.33 5.86 9.16
CA LEU A 104 -3.84 7.20 8.85
C LEU A 104 -4.09 8.17 10.02
N ASP A 105 -5.27 8.12 10.63
CA ASP A 105 -5.66 8.98 11.76
C ASP A 105 -4.79 8.80 13.02
N ARG A 106 -4.10 7.66 13.13
CA ARG A 106 -3.26 7.33 14.29
C ARG A 106 -1.81 7.76 14.13
N PHE A 107 -1.41 8.26 12.96
CA PHE A 107 -0.03 8.64 12.73
C PHE A 107 0.31 9.99 13.34
N ASP A 108 1.42 10.01 14.07
CA ASP A 108 2.07 11.21 14.58
C ASP A 108 3.56 11.20 14.15
N PRO A 109 4.03 12.18 13.35
CA PRO A 109 3.25 13.27 12.75
C PRO A 109 2.25 12.78 11.69
N PRO A 110 1.20 13.57 11.37
CA PRO A 110 0.20 13.19 10.37
C PRO A 110 0.82 12.98 8.98
N VAL A 111 0.19 12.14 8.18
CA VAL A 111 0.60 11.91 6.78
C VAL A 111 0.30 13.15 5.94
N GLN A 112 1.28 13.59 5.15
CA GLN A 112 1.18 14.76 4.28
C GLN A 112 0.85 14.39 2.83
N PHE A 113 1.32 13.22 2.38
CA PHE A 113 1.09 12.75 1.02
C PHE A 113 0.73 11.26 1.02
N ILE A 114 -0.17 10.88 0.11
CA ILE A 114 -0.53 9.49 -0.15
C ILE A 114 -0.10 9.13 -1.57
N VAL A 115 0.66 8.04 -1.69
CA VAL A 115 0.96 7.40 -2.97
C VAL A 115 0.24 6.07 -2.99
N ALA A 116 -0.74 5.91 -3.88
CA ALA A 116 -1.50 4.68 -3.99
C ALA A 116 -1.57 4.20 -5.44
N ASP A 117 -1.66 2.89 -5.63
CA ASP A 117 -1.98 2.33 -6.94
C ASP A 117 -3.38 2.77 -7.38
N THR A 118 -3.54 3.04 -8.68
CA THR A 118 -4.85 3.26 -9.27
C THR A 118 -5.42 1.93 -9.78
N VAL A 119 -6.58 1.53 -9.27
CA VAL A 119 -7.35 0.43 -9.86
C VAL A 119 -8.46 1.04 -10.70
N ARG A 120 -8.31 0.96 -12.02
CA ARG A 120 -9.36 1.39 -12.95
C ARG A 120 -10.19 0.16 -13.30
N LEU A 121 -11.37 0.01 -12.70
CA LEU A 121 -12.40 -0.87 -13.26
C LEU A 121 -13.00 -0.17 -14.47
N THR A 122 -12.67 -0.61 -15.68
CA THR A 122 -13.52 -0.28 -16.83
C THR A 122 -14.86 -0.97 -16.61
N PRO A 123 -16.01 -0.27 -16.54
CA PRO A 123 -17.28 -0.95 -16.50
C PRO A 123 -17.37 -1.79 -17.77
N SER A 124 -17.56 -3.10 -17.62
CA SER A 124 -18.04 -3.92 -18.73
C SER A 124 -19.41 -3.37 -19.07
N SER A 125 -19.51 -2.68 -20.20
CA SER A 125 -20.82 -2.35 -20.75
C SER A 125 -21.50 -3.66 -21.08
N SER A 126 -22.34 -4.16 -20.17
CA SER A 126 -23.35 -5.13 -20.51
C SER A 126 -24.36 -4.40 -21.39
N SER A 127 -24.09 -4.37 -22.69
CA SER A 127 -25.11 -4.07 -23.69
C SER A 127 -26.13 -5.20 -23.63
N SER A 128 -27.13 -5.06 -22.77
CA SER A 128 -28.38 -5.80 -22.89
C SER A 128 -29.10 -5.26 -24.13
N SER A 129 -28.79 -5.82 -25.29
CA SER A 129 -29.63 -5.68 -26.47
C SER A 129 -30.84 -6.59 -26.27
N SER A 130 -31.92 -6.05 -25.71
CA SER A 130 -33.25 -6.63 -25.87
C SER A 130 -33.80 -6.22 -27.23
N ALA A 131 -33.91 -7.19 -28.13
CA ALA A 131 -34.77 -7.15 -29.30
C ALA A 131 -35.93 -8.13 -29.08
#